data_AF-A0A2Z5QVM9-F1
#
_entry.id   AF-A0A2Z5QVM9-F1
#
_cell.length_a   1.000
_cell.length_b   1.000
_cell.length_c   1.000
_cell.angle_alpha   90.00
_cell.angle_beta   90.00
_cell.angle_gamma   90.00
#
_symmetry.space_group_name_H-M   'P 1'
#
loop_
_entity.id
_entity.type
_entity.pdbx_description
1 polymer ?
#
loop_
_entity_poly.entity_id
_entity_poly.type
_entity_poly.pdbx_seq_one_letter_code
_entity_poly.pdbx_strand_id
1 'polypeptide(L)'
;MSEYPPLSSIMHEEWAQALAPVEPQIRAMGDFLRTEHAAGHRTFPAGDDIFRAFARPMSEVKVLILGQDPYPTPGTPWACHSQCTAMCAPCRAR
;
A
#
# COMPACT_ATOMS: atom_id res chain seq x y z
N MET A 1 8.34 6.30 -23.23
CA MET A 1 7.92 4.96 -22.78
C MET A 1 8.01 4.97 -21.28
N SER A 2 6.90 4.76 -20.57
CA SER A 2 6.87 4.92 -19.11
C SER A 2 7.88 3.97 -18.47
N GLU A 3 8.78 4.52 -17.64
CA GLU A 3 9.80 3.76 -16.90
C GLU A 3 9.17 2.85 -15.83
N TYR A 4 7.89 3.07 -15.54
CA TYR A 4 7.17 2.35 -14.50
C TYR A 4 6.15 1.36 -15.06
N PRO A 5 5.95 0.23 -14.37
CA PRO A 5 4.90 -0.70 -14.73
C PRO A 5 3.49 -0.06 -14.59
N PRO A 6 2.47 -0.61 -15.27
CA PRO A 6 1.11 -0.09 -15.19
C PRO A 6 0.54 -0.24 -13.78
N LEU A 7 -0.41 0.61 -13.39
CA LEU A 7 -1.05 0.53 -12.07
C LEU A 7 -1.69 -0.85 -11.82
N SER A 8 -2.23 -1.50 -12.85
CA SER A 8 -2.79 -2.85 -12.77
C SER A 8 -1.80 -3.94 -12.35
N SER A 9 -0.50 -3.66 -12.33
CA SER A 9 0.52 -4.58 -11.79
C SER A 9 0.69 -4.51 -10.27
N ILE A 10 0.22 -3.43 -9.64
CA ILE A 10 0.38 -3.17 -8.19
C ILE A 10 -0.96 -3.08 -7.44
N MET A 11 -2.08 -3.08 -8.14
CA MET A 11 -3.44 -3.08 -7.58
C MET A 11 -4.43 -3.75 -8.54
N HIS A 12 -5.66 -4.00 -8.09
CA HIS A 12 -6.70 -4.58 -8.91
C HIS A 12 -7.09 -3.66 -10.08
N GLU A 13 -7.50 -4.24 -11.21
CA GLU A 13 -7.79 -3.52 -12.46
C GLU A 13 -8.85 -2.42 -12.30
N GLU A 14 -9.94 -2.70 -11.58
CA GLU A 14 -10.98 -1.70 -11.29
C GLU A 14 -10.44 -0.48 -10.53
N TRP A 15 -9.52 -0.69 -9.59
CA TRP A 15 -8.85 0.40 -8.88
C TRP A 15 -7.87 1.14 -9.78
N ALA A 16 -7.11 0.42 -10.61
CA ALA A 16 -6.19 1.03 -11.56
C ALA A 16 -6.92 1.93 -12.56
N GLN A 17 -8.10 1.51 -13.04
CA GLN A 17 -8.95 2.32 -13.91
C GLN A 17 -9.48 3.57 -13.18
N ALA A 18 -9.97 3.41 -11.95
CA ALA A 18 -10.51 4.52 -11.17
C ALA A 18 -9.43 5.54 -10.78
N LEU A 19 -8.19 5.10 -10.53
CA LEU A 19 -7.06 5.93 -10.12
C LEU A 19 -6.20 6.44 -11.29
N ALA A 20 -6.54 6.11 -12.53
CA ALA A 20 -5.82 6.58 -13.72
C ALA A 20 -5.62 8.12 -13.75
N PRO A 21 -6.59 8.97 -13.37
CA PRO A 21 -6.39 10.43 -13.35
C PRO A 21 -5.31 10.92 -12.38
N VAL A 22 -5.01 10.15 -11.33
CA VAL A 22 -4.03 10.49 -10.29
C VAL A 22 -2.74 9.68 -10.40
N GLU A 23 -2.59 8.88 -11.47
CA GLU A 23 -1.38 8.10 -11.74
C GLU A 23 -0.08 8.93 -11.64
N PRO A 24 0.01 10.16 -12.18
CA PRO A 24 1.23 10.97 -12.06
C PRO A 24 1.60 11.26 -10.59
N GLN A 25 0.61 11.48 -9.73
CA GLN A 25 0.83 11.75 -8.31
C GLN A 25 1.26 10.49 -7.56
N ILE A 26 0.67 9.33 -7.89
CA ILE A 26 1.08 8.03 -7.34
C ILE A 26 2.55 7.75 -7.66
N ARG A 27 2.97 8.02 -8.91
CA ARG A 27 4.35 7.84 -9.35
C ARG A 27 5.31 8.79 -8.63
N ALA A 28 4.96 10.07 -8.52
CA ALA A 28 5.74 11.06 -7.77
C ALA A 28 5.90 10.68 -6.28
N MET A 29 4.86 10.12 -5.66
CA MET A 29 4.95 9.61 -4.28
C MET A 29 5.90 8.41 -4.17
N GLY A 30 5.90 7.52 -5.17
CA GLY A 30 6.87 6.43 -5.24
C GLY A 30 8.32 6.91 -5.37
N ASP A 31 8.55 7.96 -6.17
CA ASP A 31 9.87 8.59 -6.32
C ASP A 31 10.36 9.24 -5.01
N PHE A 32 9.45 9.93 -4.33
CA PHE A 32 9.71 10.51 -3.03
C PHE A 32 10.14 9.43 -2.01
N LEU A 33 9.36 8.35 -1.89
CA LEU A 33 9.68 7.25 -0.96
C LEU A 33 11.02 6.57 -1.27
N ARG A 34 11.34 6.36 -2.56
CA ARG A 34 12.65 5.82 -2.97
C ARG A 34 13.80 6.75 -2.57
N THR A 35 13.61 8.06 -2.70
CA THR A 35 14.60 9.06 -2.30
C THR A 35 14.81 9.04 -0.79
N GLU A 36 13.74 8.98 0.00
CA GLU A 36 13.80 8.88 1.46
C GLU A 36 14.50 7.60 1.91
N HIS A 37 14.20 6.46 1.28
CA HIS A 37 14.88 5.18 1.57
C HIS A 37 16.35 5.22 1.22
N ALA A 38 16.73 5.86 0.11
CA ALA A 38 18.12 6.06 -0.28
C ALA A 38 18.88 6.98 0.71
N ALA A 39 18.17 7.94 1.32
CA ALA A 39 18.70 8.78 2.41
C ALA A 39 18.78 8.05 3.77
N GLY A 40 18.34 6.79 3.84
CA GLY A 40 18.38 5.96 5.05
C GLY A 40 17.13 6.09 5.94
N HIS A 41 16.10 6.81 5.52
CA HIS A 41 14.83 6.87 6.22
C HIS A 41 14.04 5.58 6.00
N ARG A 42 13.37 5.09 7.05
CA ARG A 42 12.49 3.92 6.99
C ARG A 42 11.04 4.38 7.05
N THR A 43 10.22 3.89 6.13
CA THR A 43 8.78 4.14 6.12
C THR A 43 8.02 2.86 6.43
N PHE A 44 6.79 3.04 6.92
CA PHE A 44 5.83 1.95 7.09
C PHE A 44 4.56 2.28 6.28
N PRO A 45 3.85 1.29 5.72
CA PRO A 45 4.18 -0.13 5.74
C PRO A 45 5.35 -0.50 4.81
N ALA A 46 5.69 -1.79 4.72
CA ALA A 46 6.63 -2.29 3.71
C ALA A 46 6.13 -1.90 2.30
N GLY A 47 7.06 -1.71 1.35
CA GLY A 47 6.73 -1.21 0.00
C GLY A 47 5.61 -1.98 -0.69
N ASP A 48 5.65 -3.31 -0.61
CA ASP A 48 4.65 -4.21 -1.21
C ASP A 48 3.27 -4.12 -0.54
N ASP A 49 3.20 -3.62 0.70
CA ASP A 49 1.96 -3.47 1.46
C ASP A 49 1.31 -2.08 1.27
N ILE A 50 1.98 -1.12 0.62
CA ILE A 50 1.47 0.26 0.47
C ILE A 50 0.11 0.29 -0.23
N PHE A 51 -0.05 -0.49 -1.31
CA PHE A 51 -1.28 -0.53 -2.12
C PHE A 51 -2.20 -1.70 -1.76
N ARG A 52 -1.94 -2.40 -0.66
CA ARG A 52 -2.65 -3.62 -0.29
C ARG A 52 -4.16 -3.44 -0.15
N ALA A 53 -4.63 -2.27 0.27
CA ALA A 53 -6.06 -1.96 0.35
C ALA A 53 -6.77 -2.03 -1.01
N PHE A 54 -6.03 -1.85 -2.11
CA PHE A 54 -6.55 -1.85 -3.48
C PHE A 54 -6.36 -3.19 -4.20
N ALA A 55 -5.92 -4.24 -3.50
CA ALA A 55 -5.73 -5.56 -4.09
C ALA A 55 -7.05 -6.29 -4.39
N ARG A 56 -8.14 -5.91 -3.72
CA ARG A 56 -9.48 -6.47 -3.94
C ARG A 56 -10.27 -5.70 -4.99
N PRO A 57 -11.21 -6.33 -5.71
CA PRO A 57 -12.10 -5.64 -6.62
C PRO A 57 -12.85 -4.52 -5.90
N MET A 58 -12.93 -3.35 -6.54
CA MET A 58 -13.68 -2.20 -6.03
C MET A 58 -15.16 -2.54 -5.92
N SER A 59 -15.69 -3.32 -6.87
CA SER A 59 -17.09 -3.78 -6.92
C SER A 59 -17.53 -4.62 -5.72
N GLU A 60 -16.59 -5.24 -4.99
CA GLU A 60 -16.88 -5.97 -3.75
C GLU A 60 -16.88 -5.07 -2.50
N VAL A 61 -16.41 -3.82 -2.61
CA VAL A 61 -16.30 -2.89 -1.49
C VAL A 61 -17.66 -2.28 -1.17
N LYS A 62 -18.19 -2.61 0.01
CA LYS A 62 -19.47 -2.06 0.51
C LYS A 62 -19.29 -0.90 1.48
N VAL A 63 -18.18 -0.88 2.20
CA VAL A 63 -17.89 0.10 3.26
C VAL A 63 -16.41 0.50 3.16
N LEU A 64 -16.15 1.81 3.18
CA LEU A 64 -14.80 2.38 3.24
C LEU A 64 -14.52 2.87 4.65
N ILE A 65 -13.49 2.32 5.29
CA ILE A 65 -12.99 2.78 6.59
C ILE A 65 -11.72 3.58 6.33
N LEU A 66 -11.70 4.83 6.75
CA LEU A 66 -10.54 5.72 6.62
C LEU A 66 -9.85 5.88 7.97
N GLY A 67 -8.58 5.48 8.02
CA GLY A 67 -7.67 5.79 9.12
C GLY A 67 -6.92 7.10 8.86
N GLN A 68 -6.03 7.48 9.79
CA GLN A 68 -5.12 8.62 9.61
C GLN A 68 -3.90 8.18 8.79
N ASP A 69 -2.98 7.43 9.40
CA ASP A 69 -1.72 7.02 8.78
C ASP A 69 -1.34 5.60 9.21
N PRO A 70 -0.43 4.95 8.48
CA PRO A 70 0.16 3.71 8.92
C PRO A 70 0.78 3.84 10.30
N TYR A 71 0.46 2.86 11.10
CA TYR A 71 0.90 2.71 12.46
C TYR A 71 2.44 2.71 12.56
N PRO A 72 3.06 3.63 13.34
CA PRO A 72 4.49 3.92 13.25
C PRO A 72 5.38 2.93 14.02
N THR A 73 4.80 2.11 14.89
CA THR A 73 5.54 1.18 15.75
C THR A 73 5.44 -0.25 15.21
N PRO A 74 6.56 -0.91 14.88
CA PRO A 74 6.55 -2.31 14.45
C PRO A 74 6.15 -3.26 15.56
N GLY A 75 5.39 -4.31 15.24
CA GLY A 75 5.15 -5.45 16.15
C GLY A 75 4.11 -5.22 17.25
N THR A 76 3.48 -4.05 17.33
CA THR A 76 2.33 -3.84 18.21
C THR A 76 1.08 -4.56 17.66
N PRO A 77 0.14 -5.01 18.53
CA PRO A 77 -1.06 -5.72 18.08
C PRO A 77 -1.90 -4.95 17.06
N TRP A 78 -1.94 -3.62 17.21
CA TRP A 78 -2.61 -2.72 16.28
C TRP A 78 -1.89 -2.61 14.94
N ALA A 79 -0.55 -2.63 14.93
CA ALA A 79 0.25 -2.55 13.71
C ALA A 79 0.03 -3.81 12.88
N CYS A 80 -0.02 -4.98 13.54
CA CYS A 80 -0.30 -6.25 12.91
C CYS A 80 -1.72 -6.35 12.30
N HIS A 81 -2.68 -5.58 12.80
CA HIS A 81 -4.02 -5.52 12.20
C HIS A 81 -4.02 -4.72 10.89
N SER A 82 -3.26 -3.63 10.84
CA SER A 82 -3.10 -2.79 9.64
C SER A 82 -2.12 -3.33 8.60
N GLN A 83 -1.15 -4.15 9.02
CA GLN A 83 -0.03 -4.63 8.21
C GLN A 83 0.17 -6.13 8.48
N CYS A 84 -0.39 -7.04 7.66
CA CYS A 84 -0.06 -8.46 7.79
C CYS A 84 1.19 -8.80 6.97
N THR A 85 2.36 -8.38 7.44
CA THR A 85 3.67 -8.75 6.88
C THR A 85 4.39 -9.76 7.78
N ALA A 86 5.50 -10.34 7.30
CA ALA A 86 6.30 -11.38 7.97
C ALA A 86 6.79 -11.04 9.40
N MET A 87 6.71 -9.78 9.83
CA MET A 87 7.08 -9.31 11.16
C MET A 87 5.99 -9.58 12.23
N CYS A 88 4.80 -9.99 11.81
CA CYS A 88 3.72 -10.45 12.68
C CYS A 88 3.71 -11.98 12.67
N ALA A 89 3.83 -12.61 13.84
CA ALA A 89 3.67 -14.05 14.03
C ALA A 89 2.40 -14.55 13.30
N PRO A 90 2.39 -15.78 12.75
CA PRO A 90 1.47 -16.16 11.69
C PRO A 90 0.04 -15.95 12.17
N CYS A 91 -0.64 -15.01 11.53
CA CYS A 91 -2.08 -14.87 11.61
C CYS A 91 -2.66 -16.12 10.94
N ARG A 92 -2.76 -17.23 11.70
CA ARG A 92 -3.52 -18.40 11.28
C ARG A 92 -4.97 -17.95 11.23
N ALA A 93 -5.45 -17.71 10.00
CA ALA A 93 -6.87 -17.68 9.71
C ALA A 93 -7.49 -18.93 10.33
N ARG A 94 -8.42 -18.72 11.26
CA ARG A 94 -9.32 -19.74 11.76
C ARG A 94 -10.65 -19.58 11.07
#